data_AF-A0A146M8D6-F1
#
_entry.id   AF-A0A146M8D6-F1
#
_cell.length_a   1.000
_cell.length_b   1.000
_cell.length_c   1.000
_cell.angle_alpha   90.00
_cell.angle_beta   90.00
_cell.angle_gamma   90.00
#
_symmetry.space_group_name_H-M   'P 1'
#
loop_
_entity.id
_entity.type
_entity.pdbx_description
1 polymer ?
#
loop_
_entity_poly.entity_id
_entity_poly.type
_entity_poly.pdbx_seq_one_letter_code
_entity_poly.pdbx_strand_id
1 'polypeptide(L)'
;MKNLYSFVLIGVLGFHCDAKIYEPCELAKELYLEMTEMNRDHLVEDIPLLVCIAGYHDYDSDFQSYRIDKDIKREYFGIFGQSKPHLAGRNLEMQLDSFKKDIFDLNKFSKSPMIYRFFKHICSVQYVNSITCNVRLNHYVWSKFHVPVPKAPKMLYGSLQENPVDDFNPFF
;
A
#
# COMPACT_ATOMS: atom_id res chain seq x y z
N MET A 1 -52.59 27.51 10.78
CA MET A 1 -51.15 27.76 10.60
C MET A 1 -50.38 27.24 11.79
N LYS A 2 -49.59 26.16 11.63
CA LYS A 2 -48.20 26.00 12.10
C LYS A 2 -47.79 24.55 11.88
N ASN A 3 -46.71 24.40 11.12
CA ASN A 3 -46.25 23.18 10.46
C ASN A 3 -45.68 22.17 11.45
N LEU A 4 -45.95 20.90 11.17
CA LEU A 4 -45.35 19.73 11.79
C LEU A 4 -43.94 19.56 11.21
N TYR A 5 -42.89 19.70 12.02
CA TYR A 5 -41.51 19.50 11.59
C TYR A 5 -41.24 18.01 11.44
N SER A 6 -41.13 17.55 10.19
CA SER A 6 -40.60 16.24 9.83
C SER A 6 -39.07 16.33 9.80
N PHE A 7 -38.40 15.80 10.82
CA PHE A 7 -36.94 15.67 10.84
C PHE A 7 -36.55 14.45 10.01
N VAL A 8 -36.21 14.69 8.74
CA VAL A 8 -35.50 13.72 7.91
C VAL A 8 -34.06 13.68 8.42
N LEU A 9 -33.73 12.66 9.21
CA LEU A 9 -32.35 12.29 9.53
C LEU A 9 -31.71 11.78 8.24
N ILE A 10 -31.08 12.68 7.48
CA ILE A 10 -30.13 12.29 6.44
C ILE A 10 -28.93 11.70 7.18
N GLY A 11 -28.90 10.38 7.28
CA GLY A 11 -27.71 9.65 7.69
C GLY A 11 -26.60 9.99 6.70
N VAL A 12 -25.69 10.85 7.14
CA VAL A 12 -24.39 11.02 6.47
C VAL A 12 -23.70 9.67 6.64
N LEU A 13 -23.77 8.83 5.60
CA LEU A 13 -22.81 7.75 5.39
C LEU A 13 -21.47 8.44 5.19
N GLY A 14 -20.83 8.82 6.30
CA GLY A 14 -19.44 9.17 6.33
C GLY A 14 -18.71 7.92 5.85
N PHE A 15 -18.19 7.97 4.62
CA PHE A 15 -17.08 7.13 4.23
C PHE A 15 -15.99 7.37 5.27
N HIS A 16 -15.91 6.50 6.28
CA HIS A 16 -14.84 6.56 7.27
C HIS A 16 -13.54 6.32 6.51
N CYS A 17 -12.82 7.42 6.31
CA CYS A 17 -11.42 7.43 5.91
C CYS A 17 -10.66 7.04 7.16
N ASP A 18 -10.56 5.74 7.42
CA ASP A 18 -9.81 5.24 8.56
C ASP A 18 -8.37 5.04 8.13
N ALA A 19 -7.58 6.09 8.35
CA ALA A 19 -6.14 5.97 8.47
C ALA A 19 -5.83 4.80 9.41
N LYS A 20 -5.03 3.86 8.94
CA LYS A 20 -4.77 2.59 9.62
C LYS A 20 -3.34 2.17 9.38
N ILE A 21 -2.65 1.86 10.46
CA ILE A 21 -1.36 1.18 10.44
C ILE A 21 -1.65 -0.31 10.57
N TYR A 22 -1.18 -1.08 9.61
CA TYR A 22 -1.43 -2.51 9.53
C TYR A 22 -0.28 -3.35 10.09
N GLU A 23 -0.62 -4.45 10.74
CA GLU A 23 0.34 -5.55 10.88
C GLU A 23 0.49 -6.30 9.54
N PRO A 24 1.65 -6.89 9.21
CA PRO A 24 1.86 -7.48 7.88
C PRO A 24 0.86 -8.59 7.53
N CYS A 25 0.52 -9.45 8.49
CA CYS A 25 -0.47 -10.52 8.28
C CYS A 25 -1.92 -10.03 8.27
N GLU A 26 -2.20 -8.91 8.94
CA GLU A 26 -3.49 -8.25 8.88
C GLU A 26 -3.70 -7.64 7.49
N LEU A 27 -2.69 -6.92 6.97
CA LEU A 27 -2.73 -6.39 5.62
C LEU A 27 -2.87 -7.49 4.57
N ALA A 28 -2.14 -8.59 4.70
CA ALA A 28 -2.25 -9.73 3.80
C ALA A 28 -3.68 -10.30 3.75
N LYS A 29 -4.34 -10.35 4.91
CA LYS A 29 -5.73 -10.80 5.02
C LYS A 29 -6.69 -9.82 4.35
N GLU A 30 -6.57 -8.52 4.63
CA GLU A 30 -7.45 -7.52 4.03
C GLU A 30 -7.28 -7.47 2.50
N LEU A 31 -6.04 -7.47 2.00
CA LEU A 31 -5.77 -7.55 0.57
C LEU A 31 -6.39 -8.80 -0.08
N TYR A 32 -6.36 -9.95 0.60
CA TYR A 32 -7.02 -11.15 0.10
C TYR A 32 -8.53 -10.94 -0.01
N LEU A 33 -9.17 -10.47 1.06
CA LEU A 33 -10.61 -10.24 1.11
C LEU A 33 -11.04 -9.27 0.00
N GLU A 34 -10.38 -8.12 -0.10
CA GLU A 34 -10.61 -7.11 -1.14
C GLU A 34 -10.52 -7.71 -2.55
N MET A 35 -9.48 -8.49 -2.84
CA MET A 35 -9.31 -9.08 -4.17
C MET A 35 -10.34 -10.15 -4.48
N THR A 36 -10.75 -10.96 -3.48
CA THR A 36 -11.80 -11.96 -3.67
C THR A 36 -13.18 -11.33 -3.82
N GLU A 37 -13.52 -10.30 -3.04
CA GLU A 37 -14.81 -9.60 -3.13
C GLU A 37 -14.97 -8.89 -4.48
N MET A 38 -13.87 -8.38 -5.04
CA MET A 38 -13.83 -7.79 -6.38
C MET A 38 -13.78 -8.80 -7.53
N ASN A 39 -13.82 -10.12 -7.28
CA ASN A 39 -13.61 -11.19 -8.27
C ASN A 39 -12.28 -11.06 -9.04
N ARG A 40 -11.22 -10.65 -8.34
CA ARG A 40 -9.86 -10.43 -8.88
C ARG A 40 -8.89 -11.48 -8.36
N ASP A 41 -9.29 -12.75 -8.38
CA ASP A 41 -8.51 -13.88 -7.84
C ASP A 41 -7.10 -13.99 -8.43
N HIS A 42 -6.93 -13.59 -9.70
CA HIS A 42 -5.63 -13.55 -10.38
C HIS A 42 -4.61 -12.61 -9.70
N LEU A 43 -5.05 -11.71 -8.81
CA LEU A 43 -4.20 -10.76 -8.11
C LEU A 43 -3.79 -11.27 -6.72
N VAL A 44 -4.35 -12.38 -6.25
CA VAL A 44 -4.00 -13.00 -4.96
C VAL A 44 -2.51 -13.35 -4.90
N GLU A 45 -1.91 -13.69 -6.05
CA GLU A 45 -0.48 -13.98 -6.17
C GLU A 45 0.42 -12.76 -5.91
N ASP A 46 -0.11 -11.54 -6.06
CA ASP A 46 0.62 -10.29 -5.81
C ASP A 46 0.60 -9.86 -4.35
N ILE A 47 -0.23 -10.49 -3.49
CA ILE A 47 -0.37 -10.11 -2.08
C ILE A 47 0.98 -10.06 -1.36
N PRO A 48 1.88 -11.06 -1.46
CA PRO A 48 3.19 -10.98 -0.81
C PRO A 48 4.02 -9.77 -1.26
N LEU A 49 3.98 -9.42 -2.55
CA LEU A 49 4.68 -8.25 -3.07
C LEU A 49 4.06 -6.96 -2.52
N LEU A 50 2.74 -6.84 -2.55
CA LEU A 50 2.02 -5.67 -2.05
C LEU A 50 2.26 -5.44 -0.55
N VAL A 51 2.27 -6.51 0.25
CA VAL A 51 2.59 -6.44 1.69
C VAL A 51 4.02 -5.95 1.90
N CYS A 52 4.99 -6.43 1.11
CA CYS A 52 6.37 -5.94 1.24
C CYS A 52 6.50 -4.47 0.82
N ILE A 53 5.84 -4.05 -0.25
CA ILE A 53 5.81 -2.65 -0.69
C ILE A 53 5.23 -1.77 0.42
N ALA A 54 4.15 -2.21 1.06
CA ALA A 54 3.56 -1.51 2.20
C ALA A 54 4.51 -1.43 3.39
N GLY A 55 5.33 -2.46 3.63
CA GLY A 55 6.35 -2.45 4.68
C GLY A 55 7.43 -1.40 4.46
N TYR A 56 7.70 -1.04 3.20
CA TYR A 56 8.57 0.08 2.90
C TYR A 56 7.91 1.44 3.11
N HIS A 57 6.64 1.51 3.50
CA HIS A 57 5.86 2.73 3.80
C HIS A 57 5.21 2.60 5.19
N ASP A 58 5.93 1.96 6.12
CA ASP A 58 5.54 1.74 7.51
C ASP A 58 4.16 1.08 7.72
N TYR A 59 3.64 0.38 6.70
CA TYR A 59 2.30 -0.20 6.68
C TYR A 59 1.16 0.79 6.98
N ASP A 60 1.41 2.08 6.75
CA ASP A 60 0.50 3.17 7.13
C ASP A 60 -0.34 3.62 5.92
N SER A 61 -1.67 3.51 6.03
CA SER A 61 -2.58 3.96 4.96
C SER A 61 -2.63 5.48 4.80
N ASP A 62 -2.15 6.24 5.78
CA ASP A 62 -1.98 7.69 5.74
C ASP A 62 -0.50 8.10 5.66
N PHE A 63 0.37 7.17 5.27
CA PHE A 63 1.80 7.42 5.13
C PHE A 63 2.07 8.69 4.31
N GLN A 64 2.98 9.53 4.80
CA GLN A 64 3.47 10.71 4.08
C GLN A 64 4.99 10.81 4.22
N SER A 65 5.67 10.98 3.08
CA SER A 65 7.10 11.25 3.07
C SER A 65 7.50 12.17 1.92
N TYR A 66 8.61 12.88 2.11
CA TYR A 66 9.25 13.67 1.07
C TYR A 66 10.65 13.15 0.77
N ARG A 67 11.01 13.17 -0.51
CA ARG A 67 12.37 12.97 -0.99
C ARG A 67 12.79 14.22 -1.75
N ILE A 68 13.90 14.81 -1.32
CA ILE A 68 14.56 15.89 -2.05
C ILE A 68 15.73 15.22 -2.78
N ASP A 69 15.62 15.07 -4.09
CA ASP A 69 16.72 14.58 -4.94
C ASP A 69 17.07 15.67 -5.94
N LYS A 70 18.29 16.22 -5.86
CA LYS A 70 18.91 17.15 -6.82
C LYS A 70 17.88 18.09 -7.50
N ASP A 71 17.24 18.93 -6.69
CA ASP A 71 16.25 19.95 -7.09
C ASP A 71 14.81 19.48 -7.41
N ILE A 72 14.51 18.19 -7.29
CA ILE A 72 13.15 17.66 -7.43
C ILE A 72 12.60 17.29 -6.05
N LYS A 73 11.54 17.99 -5.64
CA LYS A 73 10.70 17.57 -4.51
C LYS A 73 9.74 16.49 -4.98
N ARG A 74 9.88 15.28 -4.44
CA ARG A 74 8.89 14.22 -4.61
C ARG A 74 8.23 13.94 -3.27
N GLU A 75 6.92 13.84 -3.32
CA GLU A 75 6.10 13.48 -2.17
C GLU A 75 5.48 12.12 -2.44
N TYR A 76 5.41 11.29 -1.40
CA TYR A 76 4.91 9.93 -1.44
C TYR A 76 3.84 9.79 -0.37
N PHE A 77 2.71 9.21 -0.76
CA PHE A 77 1.49 9.16 0.03
C PHE A 77 0.86 7.77 0.01
N GLY A 78 0.22 7.44 1.14
CA GLY A 78 -0.55 6.23 1.32
C GLY A 78 0.30 4.96 1.38
N ILE A 79 -0.37 3.83 1.58
CA ILE A 79 0.25 2.54 1.93
C ILE A 79 1.19 2.01 0.85
N PHE A 80 1.10 2.51 -0.39
CA PHE A 80 1.97 2.10 -1.49
C PHE A 80 2.93 3.21 -1.96
N GLY A 81 3.01 4.34 -1.23
CA GLY A 81 3.92 5.44 -1.54
C GLY A 81 3.72 6.02 -2.94
N GLN A 82 2.50 6.40 -3.28
CA GLN A 82 2.20 7.04 -4.56
C GLN A 82 2.34 8.55 -4.47
N SER A 83 2.74 9.21 -5.56
CA SER A 83 2.77 10.69 -5.65
C SER A 83 1.37 11.28 -5.87
N LYS A 84 0.40 10.89 -5.03
CA LYS A 84 -1.02 11.25 -5.14
C LYS A 84 -1.58 11.56 -3.73
N PRO A 85 -1.53 12.83 -3.27
CA PRO A 85 -1.90 13.19 -1.90
C PRO A 85 -3.33 12.83 -1.51
N HIS A 86 -4.26 12.83 -2.46
CA HIS A 86 -5.67 12.50 -2.21
C HIS A 86 -5.93 11.03 -1.84
N LEU A 87 -4.92 10.15 -1.94
CA LEU A 87 -5.00 8.75 -1.55
C LEU A 87 -4.65 8.50 -0.08
N ALA A 88 -3.92 9.42 0.56
CA ALA A 88 -3.57 9.29 1.97
C ALA A 88 -4.84 9.17 2.83
N GLY A 89 -4.87 8.17 3.72
CA GLY A 89 -5.99 7.89 4.61
C GLY A 89 -7.26 7.37 3.92
N ARG A 90 -7.22 7.11 2.61
CA ARG A 90 -8.34 6.49 1.89
C ARG A 90 -8.38 4.98 2.15
N ASN A 91 -9.53 4.37 1.90
CA ASN A 91 -9.68 2.92 2.06
C ASN A 91 -8.68 2.14 1.18
N LEU A 92 -8.36 0.92 1.62
CA LEU A 92 -7.36 0.06 1.00
C LEU A 92 -7.70 -0.24 -0.46
N GLU A 93 -8.97 -0.47 -0.78
CA GLU A 93 -9.48 -0.71 -2.14
C GLU A 93 -9.07 0.40 -3.11
N MET A 94 -9.36 1.67 -2.77
CA MET A 94 -9.04 2.82 -3.62
C MET A 94 -7.52 2.99 -3.82
N GLN A 95 -6.74 2.79 -2.74
CA GLN A 95 -5.29 2.86 -2.83
C GLN A 95 -4.73 1.73 -3.70
N LEU A 96 -5.25 0.51 -3.55
CA LEU A 96 -4.86 -0.67 -4.34
C LEU A 96 -5.18 -0.47 -5.83
N ASP A 97 -6.38 0.02 -6.16
CA ASP A 97 -6.80 0.28 -7.53
C ASP A 97 -5.96 1.34 -8.21
N SER A 98 -5.63 2.40 -7.48
CA SER A 98 -4.75 3.45 -7.97
C SER A 98 -3.33 2.94 -8.20
N PHE A 99 -2.79 2.15 -7.27
CA PHE A 99 -1.44 1.61 -7.36
C PHE A 99 -1.30 0.62 -8.52
N LYS A 100 -2.29 -0.26 -8.67
CA LYS A 100 -2.31 -1.24 -9.77
C LYS A 100 -2.39 -0.56 -11.13
N LYS A 101 -3.14 0.54 -11.27
CA LYS A 101 -3.09 1.35 -12.51
C LYS A 101 -1.69 1.88 -12.77
N ASP A 102 -0.98 2.36 -11.75
CA ASP A 102 0.39 2.87 -11.94
C ASP A 102 1.42 1.76 -12.29
N ILE A 103 1.23 0.54 -11.79
CA ILE A 103 2.12 -0.61 -12.05
C ILE A 103 1.76 -1.39 -13.33
N PHE A 104 0.48 -1.62 -13.61
CA PHE A 104 0.01 -2.51 -14.68
C PHE A 104 -0.50 -1.79 -15.93
N ASP A 105 -0.66 -0.47 -15.92
CA ASP A 105 -1.03 0.27 -17.14
C ASP A 105 0.19 0.38 -18.09
N LEU A 106 0.32 -0.66 -18.93
CA LEU A 106 1.38 -0.88 -19.91
C LEU A 106 1.45 0.20 -21.01
N ASN A 107 0.47 1.12 -21.08
CA ASN A 107 0.46 2.19 -22.09
C ASN A 107 1.42 3.35 -21.80
N LYS A 108 1.99 3.44 -20.58
CA LYS A 108 3.14 4.31 -20.30
C LYS A 108 4.44 3.55 -20.57
N PHE A 109 4.76 3.37 -21.85
CA PHE A 109 6.02 2.82 -22.33
C PHE A 109 7.20 3.34 -21.49
N SER A 110 7.92 2.43 -20.83
CA SER A 110 9.20 2.57 -20.12
C SER A 110 9.19 2.57 -18.57
N LYS A 111 8.21 3.17 -17.87
CA LYS A 111 8.34 3.36 -16.40
C LYS A 111 7.77 2.22 -15.54
N SER A 112 6.66 1.60 -15.95
CA SER A 112 5.97 0.54 -15.17
C SER A 112 6.84 -0.73 -14.97
N PRO A 113 7.56 -1.23 -16.00
CA PRO A 113 8.42 -2.40 -15.82
C PRO A 113 9.58 -2.16 -14.85
N MET A 114 10.12 -0.93 -14.80
CA MET A 114 11.21 -0.60 -13.88
C MET A 114 10.74 -0.55 -12.43
N ILE A 115 9.58 0.09 -12.14
CA ILE A 115 9.03 0.15 -10.78
C ILE A 115 8.66 -1.23 -10.27
N TYR A 116 8.01 -2.05 -11.10
CA TYR A 116 7.68 -3.43 -10.74
C TYR A 116 8.95 -4.25 -10.46
N ARG A 117 9.96 -4.19 -11.36
CA ARG A 117 11.24 -4.91 -11.18
C ARG A 117 11.99 -4.44 -9.93
N PHE A 118 11.99 -3.13 -9.67
CA PHE A 118 12.57 -2.53 -8.48
C PHE A 118 11.97 -3.15 -7.21
N PHE A 119 10.64 -3.11 -7.07
CA PHE A 119 9.98 -3.71 -5.91
C PHE A 119 10.17 -5.22 -5.83
N LYS A 120 10.11 -5.94 -6.96
CA LYS A 120 10.43 -7.38 -6.99
C LYS A 120 11.84 -7.67 -6.49
N HIS A 121 12.82 -6.82 -6.80
CA HIS A 121 14.20 -6.95 -6.36
C HIS A 121 14.33 -6.70 -4.84
N ILE A 122 13.86 -5.54 -4.35
CA ILE A 122 13.98 -5.19 -2.92
C ILE A 122 13.03 -5.98 -2.01
N CYS A 123 12.08 -6.71 -2.57
CA CYS A 123 11.23 -7.67 -1.87
C CYS A 123 11.71 -9.13 -2.00
N SER A 124 12.89 -9.35 -2.58
CA SER A 124 13.52 -10.67 -2.65
C SER A 124 14.17 -11.06 -1.32
N VAL A 125 14.44 -12.36 -1.16
CA VAL A 125 14.87 -13.01 0.10
C VAL A 125 16.07 -12.32 0.79
N GLN A 126 16.96 -11.68 0.02
CA GLN A 126 18.13 -10.98 0.57
C GLN A 126 17.73 -9.79 1.47
N TYR A 127 16.69 -9.05 1.09
CA TYR A 127 16.32 -7.77 1.70
C TYR A 127 15.18 -7.86 2.72
N VAL A 128 14.59 -9.04 2.87
CA VAL A 128 13.36 -9.24 3.64
C VAL A 128 13.48 -10.42 4.60
N ASN A 129 12.71 -10.37 5.69
CA ASN A 129 12.40 -11.53 6.50
C ASN A 129 11.10 -12.14 5.99
N SER A 130 11.06 -13.46 5.81
CA SER A 130 9.81 -14.15 5.47
C SER A 130 9.08 -14.50 6.76
N ILE A 131 7.82 -14.08 6.87
CA ILE A 131 6.93 -14.52 7.94
C ILE A 131 5.78 -15.35 7.36
N THR A 132 5.25 -16.28 8.14
CA THR A 132 4.09 -17.07 7.75
C THR A 132 2.83 -16.51 8.39
N CYS A 133 1.93 -16.01 7.55
CA CYS A 133 0.61 -15.55 7.95
C CYS A 133 -0.39 -16.69 7.82
N ASN A 134 -1.00 -17.07 8.95
CA ASN A 134 -2.13 -17.98 8.96
C ASN A 134 -3.40 -17.16 8.80
N VAL A 135 -3.84 -16.99 7.56
CA VAL A 135 -5.06 -16.24 7.26
C VAL A 135 -6.24 -17.20 7.36
N ARG A 136 -7.10 -16.97 8.34
CA ARG A 136 -8.40 -17.65 8.42
C ARG A 136 -9.34 -16.98 7.42
N LEU A 137 -9.55 -17.63 6.28
CA LEU A 137 -10.43 -17.14 5.21
C LEU A 137 -11.89 -17.37 5.57
N ASN A 138 -12.21 -18.53 6.15
CA ASN A 138 -13.49 -18.81 6.78
C ASN A 138 -13.30 -19.83 7.92
N HIS A 139 -14.39 -20.33 8.50
CA HIS A 139 -14.31 -21.28 9.60
C HIS A 139 -13.80 -22.69 9.21
N TYR A 140 -13.69 -22.97 7.91
CA TYR A 140 -13.22 -24.24 7.34
C TYR A 140 -11.87 -24.14 6.61
N VAL A 141 -11.44 -22.95 6.17
CA VAL A 141 -10.26 -22.76 5.32
C VAL A 141 -9.25 -21.84 5.98
N TRP A 142 -8.06 -22.40 6.24
CA TRP A 142 -6.85 -21.66 6.60
C TRP A 142 -5.92 -21.62 5.41
N SER A 143 -5.62 -20.42 4.92
CA SER A 143 -4.58 -20.21 3.93
C SER A 143 -3.31 -19.73 4.62
N LYS A 144 -2.19 -20.34 4.27
CA LYS A 144 -0.87 -19.92 4.74
C LYS A 144 -0.21 -19.09 3.66
N PHE A 145 0.04 -17.82 3.95
CA PHE A 145 0.78 -16.93 3.08
C PHE A 145 2.17 -16.71 3.66
N HIS A 146 3.19 -16.87 2.83
CA HIS A 146 4.52 -16.36 3.16
C HIS A 146 4.57 -14.92 2.68
N VAL A 147 4.70 -13.97 3.60
CA VAL A 147 4.82 -12.56 3.25
C VAL A 147 6.23 -12.05 3.57
N PRO A 148 6.89 -11.38 2.62
CA PRO A 148 8.15 -10.70 2.85
C PRO A 148 7.94 -9.40 3.63
N VAL A 149 8.73 -9.20 4.69
CA VAL A 149 8.76 -7.99 5.52
C VAL A 149 10.15 -7.35 5.38
N PRO A 150 10.27 -6.08 4.97
CA PRO A 150 11.56 -5.41 4.79
C PRO A 150 12.44 -5.46 6.04
N LYS A 151 13.73 -5.80 5.88
CA LYS A 151 14.73 -5.71 6.97
C LYS A 151 15.09 -4.26 7.31
N ALA A 152 14.99 -3.37 6.32
CA ALA A 152 15.25 -1.93 6.45
C ALA A 152 14.10 -1.14 5.82
N PRO A 153 12.94 -1.02 6.50
CA PRO A 153 11.71 -0.44 5.94
C PRO A 153 11.88 1.04 5.55
N LYS A 154 12.76 1.77 6.23
CA LYS A 154 13.02 3.21 5.99
C LYS A 154 14.05 3.48 4.90
N MET A 155 14.41 2.51 4.05
CA MET A 155 15.44 2.74 3.03
C MET A 155 14.97 3.58 1.84
N LEU A 156 13.65 3.65 1.59
CA LEU A 156 13.11 4.35 0.43
C LEU A 156 12.99 5.87 0.63
N TYR A 157 12.97 6.31 1.89
CA TYR A 157 12.83 7.70 2.28
C TYR A 157 13.74 8.07 3.45
N GLY A 158 14.28 9.28 3.40
CA GLY A 158 15.06 9.84 4.50
C GLY A 158 14.16 10.31 5.66
N SER A 159 14.78 10.59 6.80
CA SER A 159 14.14 11.34 7.88
C SER A 159 13.64 12.69 7.36
N LEU A 160 12.67 13.26 8.08
CA LEU A 160 12.34 14.68 7.99
C LEU A 160 13.64 15.48 8.27
N GLN A 161 14.38 15.79 7.23
CA GLN A 161 15.58 16.62 7.23
C GLN A 161 16.71 16.09 8.13
N GLU A 162 17.58 15.27 7.55
CA GLU A 162 19.05 15.38 7.72
C GLU A 162 19.68 14.54 6.61
N ASN A 163 20.42 15.23 5.72
CA ASN A 163 21.24 14.73 4.61
C ASN A 163 21.07 13.24 4.20
N PRO A 164 20.54 12.94 3.01
CA PRO A 164 20.44 11.55 2.56
C PRO A 164 21.83 10.89 2.58
N VAL A 165 21.97 9.81 3.35
CA VAL A 165 23.13 8.93 3.26
C VAL A 165 23.12 8.36 1.85
N ASP A 166 24.18 8.70 1.11
CA ASP A 166 24.34 8.54 -0.34
C ASP A 166 24.69 7.08 -0.72
N ASP A 167 23.98 6.10 -0.15
CA ASP A 167 24.28 4.67 -0.35
C ASP A 167 23.22 3.92 -1.18
N PHE A 168 22.11 4.57 -1.56
CA PHE A 168 21.10 3.93 -2.39
C PHE A 168 21.32 4.24 -3.87
N ASN A 169 21.95 3.31 -4.58
CA ASN A 169 22.00 3.33 -6.04
C ASN A 169 20.83 2.50 -6.61
N PRO A 170 19.78 3.13 -7.19
CA PRO A 170 18.64 2.42 -7.76
C PRO A 170 18.93 1.77 -9.13
N PHE A 171 20.19 1.79 -9.61
CA PHE A 171 20.58 1.32 -10.94
C PHE A 171 21.57 0.14 -10.96
N PHE A 172 21.71 -0.60 -9.86
CA PHE A 172 22.42 -1.89 -9.85
C PHE A 172 21.52 -3.04 -9.42
#